data_AF-A0A0J6MZU6-F1
#
_entry.id   AF-A0A0J6MZU6-F1
#
_cell.length_a   1.000
_cell.length_b   1.000
_cell.length_c   1.000
_cell.angle_alpha   90.00
_cell.angle_beta   90.00
_cell.angle_gamma   90.00
#
_symmetry.space_group_name_H-M   'P 1'
#
loop_
_entity.id
_entity.type
_entity.pdbx_description
1 polymer ?
#
loop_
_entity_poly.entity_id
_entity_poly.type
_entity_poly.pdbx_seq_one_letter_code
_entity_poly.pdbx_strand_id
1 'polypeptide(L)' 'MIGHNTELRDFIKIAQGARASELVPKVRSKPETPEHRRRRDDYWQRQLERELAGEDPINDNDKAA' A
#
# COMPACT_ATOMS: atom_id res chain seq x y z
N MET A 1 1.00 44.93 11.21
CA MET A 1 1.35 43.54 10.86
C MET A 1 0.12 42.87 10.30
N ILE A 2 0.09 42.60 8.99
CA ILE A 2 -1.02 41.86 8.36
C ILE A 2 -0.80 40.39 8.73
N GLY A 3 -1.57 39.91 9.71
CA GLY A 3 -1.62 38.50 10.04
C GLY A 3 -2.00 37.72 8.79
N HIS A 4 -1.07 36.92 8.29
CA HIS A 4 -1.35 36.07 7.14
C HIS A 4 -2.33 35.00 7.60
N ASN A 5 -3.56 35.06 7.08
CA ASN A 5 -4.53 33.98 7.23
C ASN A 5 -4.01 32.78 6.41
N THR A 6 -3.20 31.94 7.06
CA THR A 6 -2.56 30.76 6.47
C THR A 6 -3.57 29.62 6.27
N GLU A 7 -4.60 29.55 7.10
CA GLU A 7 -5.61 28.48 7.06
C GLU A 7 -6.35 28.42 5.72
N LEU A 8 -6.81 29.57 5.22
CA LEU A 8 -7.49 29.63 3.91
C LEU A 8 -6.55 29.27 2.76
N ARG A 9 -5.28 29.71 2.84
CA ARG A 9 -4.27 29.40 1.82
C ARG A 9 -3.98 27.90 1.79
N ASP A 10 -3.86 27.27 2.94
CA ASP A 10 -3.56 25.85 3.06
C ASP A 10 -4.75 25.00 2.64
N PHE A 11 -5.98 25.41 2.97
CA PHE A 11 -7.21 24.80 2.47
C PHE A 11 -7.26 24.80 0.93
N ILE A 12 -6.99 25.95 0.30
CA ILE A 12 -6.98 26.06 -1.17
C ILE A 12 -5.92 25.14 -1.78
N LYS A 13 -4.72 25.08 -1.20
CA LYS A 13 -3.64 24.18 -1.68
C LYS A 13 -4.04 22.70 -1.58
N ILE A 14 -4.63 22.30 -0.47
CA ILE A 14 -5.09 20.92 -0.27
C ILE A 14 -6.19 20.57 -1.29
N ALA A 15 -7.17 21.46 -1.48
CA ALA A 15 -8.25 21.27 -2.44
C ALA A 15 -7.72 21.17 -3.89
N GLN A 16 -6.72 21.98 -4.25
CA GLN A 16 -6.07 21.92 -5.56
C GLN A 16 -5.30 20.60 -5.77
N GLY A 17 -4.58 20.13 -4.75
CA GLY A 17 -3.86 18.86 -4.80
C GLY A 17 -4.79 17.65 -4.93
N ALA A 18 -5.91 17.65 -4.21
CA ALA A 18 -6.93 16.59 -4.30
C ALA A 18 -7.58 16.53 -5.69
N ARG A 19 -7.94 17.69 -6.26
CA ARG A 19 -8.51 17.75 -7.61
C ARG A 19 -7.51 17.32 -8.68
N ALA A 20 -6.23 17.66 -8.51
CA ALA A 20 -5.18 17.23 -9.43
C ALA A 20 -4.98 15.71 -9.42
N SER A 21 -5.08 15.06 -8.25
CA SER A 21 -4.95 13.59 -8.15
C SER A 21 -6.15 12.83 -8.73
N GLU A 22 -7.36 13.40 -8.64
CA GLU A 22 -8.57 12.85 -9.30
C GLU A 22 -8.47 12.85 -10.83
N LEU A 23 -7.77 13.84 -11.39
CA LEU A 23 -7.57 13.99 -12.83
C LEU A 23 -6.48 13.06 -13.38
N VAL A 24 -5.70 12.41 -12.53
CA VAL A 24 -4.70 11.43 -12.97
C VAL A 24 -5.45 10.20 -13.49
N PRO A 25 -5.27 9.82 -14.77
CA PRO A 25 -5.87 8.61 -15.31
C PRO A 25 -5.48 7.42 -14.44
N LYS A 26 -6.47 6.77 -13.82
CA LYS A 26 -6.25 5.52 -13.09
C LYS A 26 -5.91 4.45 -14.12
N VAL A 27 -4.61 4.24 -14.36
CA VAL A 27 -4.12 3.13 -15.18
C VAL A 27 -4.55 1.85 -14.48
N ARG A 28 -5.56 1.17 -15.02
CA ARG A 28 -5.95 -0.15 -14.56
C ARG A 28 -4.78 -1.08 -14.81
N SER A 29 -4.36 -1.82 -13.79
CA SER A 29 -3.37 -2.88 -13.97
C SER A 29 -3.89 -3.89 -14.99
N LYS A 30 -2.97 -4.54 -15.71
CA LYS A 30 -3.33 -5.63 -16.61
C LYS A 30 -4.09 -6.70 -15.81
N PRO A 31 -5.16 -7.29 -16.36
CA PRO A 31 -5.88 -8.36 -15.67
C PRO A 31 -4.91 -9.51 -15.34
N GLU A 32 -4.98 -9.98 -14.10
CA GLU A 32 -4.20 -11.13 -13.64
C GLU A 32 -4.53 -12.36 -14.50
N THR A 33 -3.51 -12.98 -15.08
CA THR A 33 -3.72 -14.25 -15.78
C THR A 33 -4.01 -15.36 -14.76
N PRO A 34 -4.70 -16.44 -15.17
CA PRO A 34 -4.94 -17.58 -14.28
C PRO A 34 -3.66 -18.13 -13.63
N GLU A 35 -2.54 -18.14 -14.36
CA GLU A 35 -1.25 -18.57 -13.83
C GLU A 35 -0.69 -17.65 -12.73
N HIS A 36 -0.87 -16.33 -12.83
CA HIS A 36 -0.45 -15.41 -11.76
C HIS A 36 -1.26 -15.64 -10.49
N ARG A 37 -2.56 -15.91 -10.62
CA ARG A 37 -3.42 -16.25 -9.49
C ARG A 37 -2.94 -17.52 -8.78
N ARG A 38 -2.67 -18.59 -9.53
CA ARG A 38 -2.13 -19.85 -8.98
C ARG A 38 -0.84 -19.62 -8.22
N ARG A 39 0.12 -18.89 -8.80
CA ARG A 39 1.40 -18.59 -8.13
C ARG A 39 1.21 -17.83 -6.82
N ARG A 40 0.26 -16.90 -6.77
CA ARG A 40 -0.07 -16.15 -5.55
C ARG A 40 -0.69 -17.07 -4.50
N ASP A 41 -1.63 -17.91 -4.90
CA ASP A 41 -2.32 -18.84 -4.01
C ASP A 41 -1.32 -19.89 -3.45
N ASP A 42 -0.44 -20.42 -4.29
CA ASP A 42 0.64 -21.34 -3.90
C ASP A 42 1.62 -20.69 -2.90
N TYR A 43 1.99 -19.44 -3.17
CA TYR A 43 2.85 -18.66 -2.25
C TYR A 43 2.16 -18.47 -0.90
N TRP A 44 0.88 -18.07 -0.92
CA TRP A 44 0.08 -17.87 0.28
C TRP A 44 -0.05 -19.14 1.10
N GLN A 45 -0.30 -20.28 0.44
CA GLN A 45 -0.39 -21.57 1.09
C GLN A 45 0.92 -21.96 1.77
N ARG A 46 2.07 -21.75 1.08
CA ARG A 46 3.39 -22.00 1.68
C ARG A 46 3.69 -21.09 2.86
N GLN A 47 3.20 -19.86 2.86
CA GLN A 47 3.34 -18.96 3.99
C GLN A 47 2.54 -19.47 5.20
N LEU A 48 1.28 -19.85 4.99
CA LEU A 48 0.43 -20.44 6.03
C LEU A 48 1.02 -21.73 6.62
N GLU A 49 1.57 -22.60 5.77
CA GLU A 49 2.26 -23.83 6.20
C GLU A 49 3.46 -23.53 7.10
N ARG A 50 4.22 -22.47 6.80
CA ARG A 50 5.36 -22.02 7.62
C ARG A 50 4.93 -21.41 8.95
N GLU A 51 3.90 -20.56 8.94
CA GLU A 51 3.34 -19.98 10.15
C GLU A 51 2.81 -21.08 11.08
N LEU A 52 2.12 -22.08 10.53
CA LEU A 52 1.63 -23.23 11.29
C LEU A 52 2.77 -24.09 11.84
N ALA A 53 3.85 -24.27 11.08
CA ALA A 53 5.05 -24.98 11.52
C ALA A 53 5.86 -24.20 12.57
N GLY A 54 5.62 -22.90 12.75
CA GLY A 54 6.39 -22.04 13.65
C GLY A 54 7.80 -21.72 13.16
N GLU A 55 8.10 -22.03 11.89
CA GLU A 55 9.39 -21.82 11.22
C GLU A 55 9.33 -20.61 10.26
N ASP A 56 8.64 -19.54 10.65
CA ASP A 56 8.64 -18.32 9.85
C ASP A 56 9.97 -17.56 10.06
N PRO A 57 10.86 -17.49 9.04
CA PRO A 57 12.14 -16.79 9.16
C PRO A 57 11.99 -15.28 9.41
N ILE A 58 10.80 -14.71 9.21
CA ILE A 58 10.53 -13.30 9.53
C ILE A 58 10.43 -13.11 11.05
N ASN A 59 9.81 -14.05 11.77
CA ASN A 59 9.65 -14.00 13.22
C ASN A 59 10.93 -14.37 14.00
N ASP A 60 11.92 -14.98 13.35
CA ASP A 60 13.19 -15.31 14.00
C ASP A 60 14.12 -14.09 14.17
N ASN A 61 13.92 -13.01 13.40
CA ASN A 61 14.65 -11.75 13.59
C ASN A 61 14.23 -11.01 14.88
N ASP A 62 13.02 -11.24 15.39
CA ASP A 62 12.53 -10.61 16.63
C ASP A 62 13.00 -11.36 17.90
N LYS A 63 13.53 -12.58 17.77
CA LYS A 63 14.05 -13.38 18.90
C LYS A 63 15.54 -13.19 19.15
N ALA A 64 16.23 -12.45 18.29
CA ALA A 64 17.67 -12.18 18.36
C ALA A 64 18.03 -10.78 18.90
N ALA A 65 17.06 -10.04 19.45
CA ALA A 65 17.23 -8.74 20.09
C ALA A 65 17.05 -8.81 21.61
#